data_AF-A0A521ZY05-F1
#
_entry.id   AF-A0A521ZY05-F1
#
_cell.length_a   1.000
_cell.length_b   1.000
_cell.length_c   1.000
_cell.angle_alpha   90.00
_cell.angle_beta   90.00
_cell.angle_gamma   90.00
#
_symmetry.space_group_name_H-M   'P 1'
#
loop_
_entity.id
_entity.type
_entity.pdbx_description
1 polymer ?
#
loop_
_entity_poly.entity_id
_entity_poly.type
_entity_poly.pdbx_seq_one_letter_code
_entity_poly.pdbx_strand_id
1 'polypeptide(L)'
;MPIDESRKEASNLTSHVKPDKPATIDHAEWALWAWTAWICLFGIYQTLVGGSGSDKAITDQFQSIIEVPPETLRTTIVAGYGLAGASMAWVVIKIGAGKTWARRTVLVSFILEALWAAAGQTDASVADFLADVPDFGLQMYALYLLYTRPGRQWFGK
;
A
#
# COMPACT_ATOMS: atom_id res chain seq x y z
N MET A 1 24.29 -44.49 28.86
CA MET A 1 24.41 -43.16 28.24
C MET A 1 23.08 -42.81 27.56
N PRO A 2 22.20 -42.01 28.16
CA PRO A 2 20.86 -41.68 27.63
C PRO A 2 20.70 -40.21 27.18
N ILE A 3 21.79 -39.49 26.89
CA ILE A 3 21.75 -38.03 26.65
C ILE A 3 21.21 -37.68 25.24
N ASP A 4 21.21 -38.63 24.30
CA ASP A 4 20.92 -38.33 22.88
C ASP A 4 19.43 -38.22 22.52
N GLU A 5 18.53 -38.89 23.25
CA GLU A 5 17.08 -38.81 22.96
C GLU A 5 16.45 -37.50 23.45
N SER A 6 16.83 -37.03 24.65
CA SER A 6 16.33 -35.75 25.18
C SER A 6 16.67 -34.54 24.29
N ARG A 7 17.80 -34.62 23.56
CA ARG A 7 18.25 -33.57 22.63
C ARG A 7 17.48 -33.60 21.32
N LYS A 8 17.06 -34.79 20.86
CA LYS A 8 16.22 -34.96 19.66
C LYS A 8 14.78 -34.50 19.91
N GLU A 9 14.23 -34.77 21.10
CA GLU A 9 12.92 -34.24 21.50
C GLU A 9 12.91 -32.71 21.62
N ALA A 10 13.93 -32.12 22.25
CA ALA A 10 14.04 -30.66 22.35
C ALA A 10 14.18 -29.98 20.97
N SER A 11 14.91 -30.60 20.03
CA SER A 11 15.03 -30.12 18.64
C SER A 11 13.68 -30.16 17.91
N ASN A 12 12.92 -31.25 18.04
CA ASN A 12 11.59 -31.41 17.44
C ASN A 12 10.52 -30.48 18.04
N LEU A 13 10.66 -30.09 19.30
CA LEU A 13 9.76 -29.11 19.93
C LEU A 13 10.00 -27.68 19.44
N THR A 14 11.21 -27.34 19.01
CA THR A 14 11.55 -26.00 18.50
C THR A 14 11.28 -25.79 17.01
N SER A 15 11.07 -26.85 16.23
CA SER A 15 10.92 -26.76 14.76
C SER A 15 9.53 -26.32 14.29
N HIS A 16 8.52 -26.29 15.17
CA HIS A 16 7.13 -25.99 14.82
C HIS A 16 6.56 -24.69 15.38
N VAL A 17 7.32 -23.94 16.17
CA VAL A 17 6.88 -22.61 16.63
C VAL A 17 7.15 -21.61 15.52
N LYS A 18 6.13 -21.33 14.69
CA LYS A 18 6.16 -20.15 13.81
C LYS A 18 6.44 -18.94 14.70
N PRO A 19 7.51 -18.16 14.45
CA PRO A 19 7.79 -17.00 15.28
C PRO A 19 6.60 -16.05 15.22
N ASP A 20 6.09 -15.65 16.38
CA ASP A 20 4.95 -14.75 16.49
C ASP A 20 5.21 -13.47 15.70
N LYS A 21 4.16 -13.01 15.00
CA LYS A 21 4.22 -11.78 14.22
C LYS A 21 4.47 -10.61 15.17
N PRO A 22 5.53 -9.80 14.98
CA PRO A 22 5.83 -8.71 15.90
C PRO A 22 4.79 -7.60 15.71
N ALA A 23 4.41 -6.93 16.81
CA ALA A 23 3.38 -5.87 16.81
C ALA A 23 3.68 -4.72 15.83
N THR A 24 4.95 -4.47 15.49
CA THR A 24 5.31 -3.48 14.46
C THR A 24 4.83 -3.86 13.07
N ILE A 25 4.73 -5.16 12.76
CA ILE A 25 4.17 -5.64 11.50
C ILE A 25 2.65 -5.50 11.53
N ASP A 26 1.99 -5.79 12.65
CA ASP A 26 0.56 -5.51 12.81
C ASP A 26 0.24 -4.03 12.60
N HIS A 27 1.02 -3.13 13.20
CA HIS A 27 0.83 -1.69 13.02
C HIS A 27 1.12 -1.23 11.58
N ALA A 28 2.14 -1.80 10.93
CA ALA A 28 2.44 -1.52 9.53
C ALA A 28 1.29 -1.99 8.60
N GLU A 29 0.76 -3.19 8.83
CA GLU A 29 -0.40 -3.70 8.10
C GLU A 29 -1.62 -2.80 8.32
N TRP A 30 -1.87 -2.36 9.56
CA TRP A 30 -2.98 -1.46 9.88
C TRP A 30 -2.85 -0.12 9.14
N ALA A 31 -1.66 0.47 9.14
CA ALA A 31 -1.40 1.71 8.42
C ALA A 31 -1.61 1.55 6.90
N LEU A 32 -1.17 0.42 6.32
CA LEU A 32 -1.36 0.14 4.90
C LEU A 32 -2.82 -0.15 4.54
N TRP A 33 -3.57 -0.83 5.42
CA TRP A 33 -5.01 -1.02 5.25
C TRP A 33 -5.76 0.30 5.33
N ALA A 34 -5.44 1.14 6.31
CA ALA A 34 -6.03 2.48 6.45
C ALA A 34 -5.74 3.34 5.23
N TRP A 35 -4.50 3.31 4.73
CA TRP A 35 -4.09 4.00 3.51
C TRP A 35 -4.82 3.48 2.26
N THR A 36 -4.92 2.16 2.10
CA THR A 36 -5.63 1.53 0.97
C THR A 36 -7.11 1.92 0.98
N ALA A 37 -7.74 1.86 2.16
CA ALA A 37 -9.12 2.27 2.32
C ALA A 37 -9.31 3.77 2.02
N TRP A 38 -8.38 4.62 2.48
CA TRP A 38 -8.38 6.05 2.19
C TRP A 38 -8.34 6.32 0.68
N ILE A 39 -7.37 5.76 -0.05
CA ILE A 39 -7.26 5.96 -1.51
C ILE A 39 -8.49 5.43 -2.24
N CYS A 40 -8.97 4.23 -1.91
CA CYS A 40 -10.13 3.66 -2.60
C CYS A 40 -11.38 4.51 -2.34
N LEU A 41 -11.64 4.91 -1.10
CA LEU A 41 -12.82 5.71 -0.75
C LEU A 41 -12.73 7.12 -1.34
N PHE A 42 -11.59 7.78 -1.21
CA PHE A 42 -11.39 9.13 -1.70
C PHE A 42 -11.37 9.19 -3.23
N GLY A 43 -10.70 8.26 -3.90
CA GLY A 43 -10.67 8.15 -5.36
C GLY A 43 -12.05 7.86 -5.96
N ILE A 44 -12.81 6.93 -5.35
CA ILE A 44 -14.20 6.68 -5.76
C ILE A 44 -15.08 7.91 -5.49
N TYR A 45 -14.95 8.53 -4.31
CA TYR A 45 -15.71 9.73 -3.96
C TYR A 45 -15.44 10.89 -4.94
N GLN A 46 -14.18 11.17 -5.26
CA GLN A 46 -13.81 12.18 -6.25
C GLN A 46 -14.38 11.85 -7.64
N THR A 47 -14.38 10.58 -8.03
CA THR A 47 -14.95 10.14 -9.32
C THR A 47 -16.47 10.31 -9.35
N LEU A 48 -17.17 10.14 -8.21
CA LEU A 48 -18.63 10.23 -8.12
C LEU A 48 -19.13 11.66 -7.91
N VAL A 49 -18.41 12.47 -7.13
CA VAL A 49 -18.81 13.84 -6.74
C VAL A 49 -18.15 14.91 -7.60
N GLY A 50 -16.98 14.62 -8.19
CA GLY A 50 -16.18 15.54 -9.00
C GLY A 50 -16.70 15.75 -10.43
N GLY A 51 -18.02 15.84 -10.62
CA GLY A 51 -18.70 15.94 -11.92
C GLY A 51 -18.46 17.22 -12.75
N SER A 52 -17.28 17.83 -12.71
CA SER A 52 -16.87 18.87 -13.67
C SER A 52 -15.37 19.23 -13.67
N GLY A 53 -14.62 18.91 -12.60
CA GLY A 53 -13.19 19.26 -12.48
C GLY A 53 -12.24 18.19 -13.02
N SER A 54 -12.41 16.94 -12.57
CA SER A 54 -11.61 15.78 -12.99
C SER A 54 -11.94 15.34 -14.42
N ASP A 55 -13.20 15.53 -14.82
CA ASP A 55 -13.67 15.29 -16.18
C ASP A 55 -12.91 16.19 -17.18
N LYS A 56 -12.49 17.41 -16.84
CA LYS A 56 -11.71 18.26 -17.76
C LYS A 56 -10.27 17.79 -17.92
N ALA A 57 -9.56 17.50 -16.83
CA ALA A 57 -8.16 17.09 -16.90
C ALA A 57 -7.98 15.73 -17.61
N ILE A 58 -8.90 14.78 -17.38
CA ILE A 58 -8.85 13.46 -18.00
C ILE A 58 -9.36 13.53 -19.45
N THR A 59 -10.40 14.31 -19.74
CA THR A 59 -10.86 14.41 -21.14
C THR A 59 -9.91 15.25 -22.00
N ASP A 60 -9.22 16.26 -21.46
CA ASP A 60 -8.18 16.99 -22.19
C ASP A 60 -6.95 16.12 -22.53
N GLN A 61 -6.58 15.18 -21.65
CA GLN A 61 -5.45 14.26 -21.92
C GLN A 61 -5.80 13.11 -22.87
N PHE A 62 -7.04 12.60 -22.84
CA PHE A 62 -7.43 11.40 -23.59
C PHE A 62 -8.30 11.64 -24.84
N GLN A 63 -9.02 12.77 -24.95
CA GLN A 63 -9.85 13.04 -26.14
C GLN A 63 -9.06 13.34 -27.41
N SER A 64 -7.76 13.63 -27.33
CA SER A 64 -6.94 13.80 -28.54
C SER A 64 -6.68 12.48 -29.28
N ILE A 65 -6.97 11.31 -28.67
CA ILE A 65 -6.62 10.00 -29.24
C ILE A 65 -7.84 9.07 -29.36
N ILE A 66 -8.81 9.09 -28.43
CA ILE A 66 -10.00 8.21 -28.47
C ILE A 66 -11.23 8.93 -27.88
N GLU A 67 -12.35 8.96 -28.62
CA GLU A 67 -13.66 9.34 -28.06
C GLU A 67 -14.16 8.24 -27.12
N VAL A 68 -13.87 8.38 -25.82
CA VAL A 68 -14.40 7.48 -24.78
C VAL A 68 -15.61 8.14 -24.13
N PRO A 69 -16.78 7.47 -24.07
CA PRO A 69 -17.94 7.98 -23.36
C PRO A 69 -17.61 8.25 -21.87
N PRO A 70 -18.06 9.36 -21.28
CA PRO A 70 -17.77 9.71 -19.89
C PRO A 70 -18.18 8.63 -18.88
N GLU A 71 -19.28 7.90 -19.15
CA GLU A 71 -19.74 6.80 -18.30
C GLU A 71 -18.78 5.60 -18.31
N THR A 72 -18.22 5.27 -19.47
CA THR A 72 -17.20 4.22 -19.61
C THR A 72 -15.93 4.60 -18.87
N LEU A 73 -15.54 5.88 -18.94
CA LEU A 73 -14.37 6.39 -18.24
C LEU A 73 -14.54 6.29 -16.72
N ARG A 74 -15.67 6.74 -16.17
CA ARG A 74 -15.98 6.64 -14.73
C ARG A 74 -15.98 5.20 -14.24
N THR A 75 -16.61 4.30 -14.99
CA THR A 75 -16.65 2.87 -14.65
C THR A 75 -15.23 2.26 -14.66
N THR A 76 -14.42 2.62 -15.65
CA THR A 76 -13.02 2.17 -15.75
C THR A 76 -12.18 2.69 -14.59
N ILE A 77 -12.34 3.96 -14.19
CA ILE A 77 -11.62 4.56 -13.06
C ILE A 77 -12.00 3.86 -11.75
N VAL A 78 -13.30 3.66 -11.49
CA VAL A 78 -13.78 2.96 -10.29
C VAL A 78 -13.27 1.52 -10.25
N ALA A 79 -13.34 0.79 -11.37
CA ALA A 79 -12.78 -0.55 -11.47
C ALA A 79 -11.26 -0.56 -11.23
N GLY A 80 -10.54 0.45 -11.72
CA GLY A 80 -9.13 0.67 -11.46
C GLY A 80 -8.80 0.79 -9.98
N TYR A 81 -9.55 1.62 -9.23
CA TYR A 81 -9.39 1.74 -7.78
C TYR A 81 -9.71 0.43 -7.04
N GLY A 82 -10.71 -0.33 -7.49
CA GLY A 82 -11.01 -1.65 -6.94
C GLY A 82 -9.87 -2.66 -7.14
N LEU A 83 -9.29 -2.68 -8.33
CA LEU A 83 -8.17 -3.57 -8.67
C LEU A 83 -6.88 -3.16 -7.93
N ALA A 84 -6.61 -1.86 -7.83
CA ALA A 84 -5.54 -1.32 -7.00
C ALA A 84 -5.70 -1.75 -5.53
N GLY A 85 -6.89 -1.57 -4.95
CA GLY A 85 -7.19 -2.00 -3.58
C GLY A 85 -6.98 -3.50 -3.37
N ALA A 86 -7.44 -4.34 -4.29
CA ALA A 86 -7.23 -5.79 -4.23
C ALA A 86 -5.75 -6.18 -4.33
N SER A 87 -4.99 -5.51 -5.21
CA SER A 87 -3.55 -5.74 -5.33
C SER A 87 -2.80 -5.35 -4.06
N MET A 88 -3.20 -4.26 -3.42
CA MET A 88 -2.57 -3.79 -2.19
C MET A 88 -2.92 -4.71 -1.01
N ALA A 89 -4.18 -5.13 -0.90
CA ALA A 89 -4.62 -6.15 0.05
C ALA A 89 -3.75 -7.41 -0.04
N TRP A 90 -3.46 -7.88 -1.26
CA TRP A 90 -2.55 -9.00 -1.48
C TRP A 90 -1.13 -8.72 -0.99
N VAL A 91 -0.58 -7.53 -1.25
CA VAL A 91 0.75 -7.13 -0.76
C VAL A 91 0.79 -7.10 0.78
N VAL A 92 -0.24 -6.56 1.43
CA VAL A 92 -0.34 -6.48 2.89
C VAL A 92 -0.38 -7.89 3.52
N ILE A 93 -1.14 -8.83 2.94
CA ILE A 93 -1.13 -10.24 3.38
C ILE A 93 0.28 -10.84 3.25
N LYS A 94 1.04 -10.49 2.21
CA LYS A 94 2.40 -11.00 2.00
C LYS A 94 3.43 -10.35 2.93
N ILE A 95 3.19 -9.13 3.39
CA ILE A 95 3.93 -8.48 4.48
C ILE A 95 3.76 -9.30 5.77
N GLY A 96 2.53 -9.68 6.11
CA GLY A 96 2.24 -10.55 7.24
C GLY A 96 2.87 -11.93 7.13
N ALA A 97 3.07 -12.43 5.92
CA ALA A 97 3.80 -13.67 5.67
C ALA A 97 5.35 -13.51 5.67
N GLY A 98 5.87 -12.32 5.96
CA GLY A 98 7.31 -12.04 6.02
C GLY A 98 8.00 -12.03 4.66
N LYS A 99 7.27 -11.78 3.57
CA LYS A 99 7.86 -11.80 2.22
C LYS A 99 8.58 -10.49 1.92
N THR A 100 9.90 -10.58 1.73
CA THR A 100 10.77 -9.42 1.45
C THR A 100 10.39 -8.66 0.19
N TRP A 101 9.89 -9.35 -0.84
CA TRP A 101 9.44 -8.69 -2.06
C TRP A 101 8.24 -7.77 -1.81
N ALA A 102 7.33 -8.13 -0.90
CA ALA A 102 6.14 -7.34 -0.60
C ALA A 102 6.52 -6.00 0.04
N ARG A 103 7.49 -6.01 0.97
CA ARG A 103 8.06 -4.78 1.52
C ARG A 103 8.70 -3.88 0.45
N ARG A 104 9.42 -4.49 -0.51
CA ARG A 104 10.03 -3.74 -1.62
C ARG A 104 8.98 -3.14 -2.56
N THR A 105 7.89 -3.85 -2.81
CA THR A 105 6.76 -3.33 -3.60
C THR A 105 6.20 -2.06 -2.97
N VAL A 106 5.94 -2.06 -1.65
CA VAL A 106 5.47 -0.85 -0.94
C VAL A 106 6.46 0.31 -1.07
N LEU A 107 7.77 0.05 -0.95
CA LEU A 107 8.79 1.08 -1.13
C LEU A 107 8.80 1.66 -2.55
N VAL A 108 8.71 0.80 -3.56
CA VAL A 108 8.68 1.24 -4.96
C VAL A 108 7.42 2.05 -5.24
N SER A 109 6.25 1.60 -4.77
CA SER A 109 4.99 2.33 -4.89
C SER A 109 5.10 3.74 -4.28
N PHE A 110 5.61 3.84 -3.06
CA PHE A 110 5.84 5.13 -2.40
C PHE A 110 6.77 6.05 -3.20
N ILE A 111 7.87 5.52 -3.75
CA ILE A 111 8.80 6.33 -4.56
C ILE A 111 8.11 6.83 -5.83
N LEU A 112 7.34 5.99 -6.51
CA LEU A 112 6.62 6.39 -7.72
C LEU A 112 5.57 7.46 -7.42
N GLU A 113 4.82 7.30 -6.33
CA GLU A 113 3.83 8.30 -5.87
C GLU A 113 4.50 9.62 -5.48
N ALA A 114 5.63 9.57 -4.76
CA ALA A 114 6.39 10.77 -4.41
C ALA A 114 6.95 11.49 -5.66
N LEU A 115 7.44 10.76 -6.65
CA LEU A 115 7.90 11.32 -7.92
C LEU A 115 6.75 11.94 -8.71
N TRP A 116 5.59 11.28 -8.74
CA TRP A 116 4.40 11.81 -9.40
C TRP A 116 3.91 13.10 -8.76
N ALA A 117 3.81 13.11 -7.43
CA ALA A 117 3.43 14.31 -6.67
C ALA A 117 4.43 15.45 -6.90
N ALA A 118 5.74 15.16 -6.88
CA ALA A 118 6.77 16.17 -7.15
C ALA A 118 6.68 16.75 -8.58
N ALA A 119 6.30 15.93 -9.56
CA ALA A 119 6.15 16.37 -10.95
C ALA A 119 4.89 17.24 -11.18
N GLY A 120 3.86 17.09 -10.36
CA GLY A 120 2.58 17.79 -10.50
C GLY A 120 2.46 19.14 -9.78
N GLN A 121 3.46 19.54 -8.99
CA GLN A 121 3.35 20.66 -8.02
C GLN A 121 3.53 22.08 -8.59
N THR A 122 3.41 22.30 -9.90
CA THR A 122 3.64 23.63 -10.49
C THR A 122 2.70 24.74 -9.98
N ASP A 123 1.51 24.41 -9.46
CA ASP A 123 0.51 25.38 -8.97
C ASP A 123 -0.22 24.96 -7.67
N ALA A 124 0.31 23.99 -6.92
CA ALA A 124 -0.40 23.40 -5.76
C ALA A 124 -0.50 24.37 -4.57
N SER A 125 -1.71 24.53 -4.01
CA SER A 125 -1.94 25.34 -2.82
C SER A 125 -1.54 24.60 -1.54
N VAL A 126 -1.34 25.32 -0.43
CA VAL A 126 -1.08 24.71 0.89
C VAL A 126 -2.20 23.74 1.30
N ALA A 127 -3.45 24.00 0.86
CA ALA A 127 -4.58 23.13 1.13
C ALA A 127 -4.48 21.79 0.37
N ASP A 128 -3.98 21.81 -0.87
CA ASP A 128 -3.75 20.61 -1.67
C ASP A 128 -2.65 19.74 -1.02
N PHE A 129 -1.59 20.37 -0.51
CA PHE A 129 -0.53 19.67 0.22
C PHE A 129 -1.05 19.01 1.52
N LEU A 130 -1.96 19.66 2.25
CA LEU A 130 -2.55 19.09 3.46
C LEU A 130 -3.47 17.90 3.17
N ALA A 131 -4.10 17.85 1.99
CA ALA A 131 -4.89 16.71 1.56
C ALA A 131 -4.02 15.47 1.23
N ASP A 132 -2.75 15.69 0.86
CA ASP A 132 -1.76 14.63 0.59
C ASP A 132 -1.10 14.09 1.88
N VAL A 133 -1.22 14.79 3.02
CA VAL A 133 -0.60 14.39 4.29
C VAL A 133 -1.05 13.01 4.78
N PRO A 134 -2.35 12.66 4.78
CA PRO A 134 -2.79 11.31 5.11
C PRO A 134 -2.21 10.25 4.17
N ASP A 135 -2.00 10.61 2.91
CA ASP A 135 -1.52 9.71 1.86
C ASP A 135 -0.05 9.34 2.09
N PHE A 136 0.83 10.35 2.14
CA PHE A 136 2.25 10.15 2.41
C PHE A 136 2.53 9.72 3.86
N GLY A 137 1.76 10.23 4.82
CA GLY A 137 1.97 9.98 6.24
C GLY A 137 1.79 8.53 6.63
N LEU A 138 0.69 7.90 6.18
CA LEU A 138 0.39 6.50 6.50
C LEU A 138 1.36 5.53 5.82
N GLN A 139 1.68 5.76 4.54
CA GLN A 139 2.66 4.95 3.83
C GLN A 139 4.07 5.11 4.42
N MET A 140 4.50 6.33 4.72
CA MET A 140 5.82 6.59 5.31
C MET A 140 5.93 5.96 6.70
N TYR A 141 4.88 6.04 7.51
CA TYR A 141 4.80 5.36 8.80
C TYR A 141 4.91 3.84 8.66
N ALA A 142 4.18 3.25 7.72
CA ALA A 142 4.30 1.82 7.43
C ALA A 142 5.72 1.44 6.98
N LEU A 143 6.32 2.19 6.05
CA LEU A 143 7.69 1.97 5.60
C LEU A 143 8.70 2.08 6.74
N TYR A 144 8.54 3.08 7.60
CA TYR A 144 9.37 3.23 8.79
C TYR A 144 9.32 1.96 9.64
N LEU A 145 8.13 1.43 9.95
CA LEU A 145 7.98 0.20 10.73
C LEU A 145 8.54 -1.04 10.01
N LEU A 146 8.42 -1.14 8.69
CA LEU A 146 8.90 -2.28 7.90
C LEU A 146 10.43 -2.31 7.74
N TYR A 147 11.09 -1.15 7.80
CA TYR A 147 12.53 -1.01 7.58
C TYR A 147 13.34 -0.77 8.86
N THR A 148 12.71 -0.39 9.97
CA THR A 148 13.36 -0.27 11.28
C THR A 148 13.25 -1.55 12.11
N ARG A 149 14.04 -1.66 13.19
CA ARG A 149 13.88 -2.76 14.15
C ARG A 149 12.68 -2.45 15.05
N PRO A 150 11.85 -3.44 15.41
CA PRO A 150 11.97 -4.88 15.11
C PRO A 150 11.45 -5.34 13.73
N GLY A 151 10.65 -4.56 13.00
CA GLY A 151 9.98 -5.01 11.78
C GLY A 151 10.92 -5.54 10.68
N ARG A 152 12.13 -4.98 10.53
CA ARG A 152 13.13 -5.46 9.56
C ARG A 152 13.50 -6.94 9.76
N GLN A 153 13.51 -7.44 11.00
CA GLN A 153 13.90 -8.81 11.33
C GLN A 153 12.85 -9.83 10.88
N TRP A 154 11.59 -9.43 10.75
CA TRP A 154 10.50 -10.28 10.28
C TRP A 154 10.72 -10.85 8.87
N PHE A 155 11.42 -10.10 8.03
CA PHE A 155 11.73 -10.42 6.64
C PHE A 155 13.08 -11.12 6.44
N GLY A 156 13.85 -11.30 7.50
CA GLY A 156 15.15 -11.99 7.48
C GLY A 156 15.06 -13.49 7.76
N LYS A 157 13.83 -14.04 7.75
CA LYS A 157 13.55 -15.48 7.92
C LYS A 157 13.83 -16.26 6.64
#